data_AF-A0A7C1IZS4-F1
#
_entry.id   AF-A0A7C1IZS4-F1
#
_cell.length_a   1.000
_cell.length_b   1.000
_cell.length_c   1.000
_cell.angle_alpha   90.00
_cell.angle_beta   90.00
_cell.angle_gamma   90.00
#
_symmetry.space_group_name_H-M   'P 1'
#
loop_
_entity.id
_entity.type
_entity.pdbx_description
1 polymer ?
#
loop_
_entity_poly.entity_id
_entity_poly.type
_entity_poly.pdbx_seq_one_letter_code
_entity_poly.pdbx_strand_id
1 'polypeptide(L)'
;GRNPLLGPYLAYVAALLLATLASVDPRLSLWGRRVAPHGLATSMAQVAFFLLAAEALTDAVQVARVGPAIVAGTVPVALYGVVQQVGLDPIPWRLSPVWRPFSTMGSSLFLGAYLAMALPFTLAGLARASAPADTLRYGAVLALQALTLVLTRARSGWIGGLAGTLIFLHYLRRHGRLRKAGPLAGAVTLAGGLALLWMMLAVPDAPLAALSRAREGVGSFLSALRLASIPDRLAIWGGTLAIMPGHWLLGYGPDTYASVFPGRCPPAFASRLAPGAALFDPHNVLLNHLFSAGLVGLGAFLVLLATAARVAAAALGRAPEGEAGAIRAAAACSALAYVVYLQLNPDAVTLAALFALDLAVLVGGATGGGPNTP
;
A
#
# COMPACT_ATOMS: atom_id res chain seq x y z
N GLY A 1 -8.91 21.96 -16.38
CA GLY A 1 -10.20 21.59 -15.74
C GLY A 1 -10.01 21.45 -14.24
N ARG A 2 -11.07 21.61 -13.42
CA ARG A 2 -10.99 21.44 -11.96
C ARG A 2 -10.53 20.01 -11.60
N ASN A 3 -9.56 19.87 -10.70
CA ASN A 3 -9.06 18.57 -10.21
C ASN A 3 -10.21 17.80 -9.53
N PRO A 4 -10.65 16.64 -10.06
CA PRO A 4 -11.81 15.91 -9.53
C PRO A 4 -11.59 15.32 -8.13
N LEU A 5 -10.32 15.16 -7.71
CA LEU A 5 -9.96 14.60 -6.40
C LEU A 5 -9.89 15.67 -5.29
N LEU A 6 -9.83 16.96 -5.64
CA LEU A 6 -9.71 18.04 -4.65
C LEU A 6 -10.88 18.04 -3.67
N GLY A 7 -12.12 18.02 -4.18
CA GLY A 7 -13.33 18.01 -3.34
C GLY A 7 -13.37 16.82 -2.37
N PRO A 8 -13.22 15.57 -2.86
CA PRO A 8 -13.14 14.39 -2.00
C PRO A 8 -12.02 14.45 -0.94
N TYR A 9 -10.84 14.95 -1.29
CA TYR A 9 -9.75 15.12 -0.32
C TYR A 9 -10.09 16.12 0.78
N LEU A 10 -10.67 17.28 0.42
CA LEU A 10 -11.09 18.28 1.39
C LEU A 10 -12.19 17.75 2.31
N ALA A 11 -13.16 17.01 1.76
CA ALA A 11 -14.20 16.36 2.56
C ALA A 11 -13.61 15.33 3.53
N TYR A 12 -12.62 14.56 3.09
CA TYR A 12 -11.90 13.60 3.94
C TYR A 12 -11.14 14.28 5.08
N VAL A 13 -10.38 15.35 4.79
CA VAL A 13 -9.67 16.12 5.83
C VAL A 13 -10.64 16.79 6.80
N ALA A 14 -11.75 17.34 6.32
CA ALA A 14 -12.77 17.92 7.17
C ALA A 14 -13.39 16.88 8.11
N ALA A 15 -13.67 15.67 7.62
CA ALA A 15 -14.17 14.57 8.44
C ALA A 15 -13.15 14.15 9.51
N LEU A 16 -11.86 14.06 9.17
CA LEU A 16 -10.80 13.77 10.13
C LEU A 16 -10.64 14.89 11.17
N LEU A 17 -10.76 16.15 10.77
CA LEU A 17 -10.71 17.28 11.70
C LEU A 17 -11.85 17.19 12.73
N LEU A 18 -13.08 16.94 12.29
CA LEU A 18 -14.23 16.75 13.17
C LEU A 18 -14.01 15.56 14.12
N ALA A 19 -13.49 14.43 13.60
CA ALA A 19 -13.17 13.26 14.42
C ALA A 19 -12.06 13.54 15.45
N THR A 20 -11.03 14.33 15.10
CA THR A 20 -9.97 14.74 16.02
C THR A 20 -10.52 15.64 17.13
N LEU A 21 -11.40 16.59 16.80
CA LEU A 21 -12.04 17.47 17.80
C LEU A 21 -12.96 16.70 18.76
N ALA A 22 -13.68 15.69 18.24
CA ALA A 22 -14.56 14.82 19.02
C ALA A 22 -13.85 13.60 19.65
N SER A 23 -12.52 13.50 19.48
CA SER A 23 -11.73 12.34 19.91
C SER A 23 -11.72 12.15 21.42
N VAL A 24 -11.58 10.90 21.87
CA VAL A 24 -11.32 10.59 23.28
C VAL A 24 -9.93 11.07 23.75
N ASP A 25 -9.01 11.32 22.82
CA ASP A 25 -7.72 11.97 23.05
C ASP A 25 -7.35 12.87 21.85
N PRO A 26 -7.78 14.14 21.86
CA PRO A 26 -7.56 15.06 20.75
C PRO A 26 -6.07 15.32 20.46
N ARG A 27 -5.20 15.25 21.47
CA ARG A 27 -3.75 15.48 21.29
C ARG A 27 -3.12 14.30 20.56
N LEU A 28 -3.45 13.07 20.96
CA LEU A 28 -3.01 11.87 20.25
C LEU A 28 -3.60 11.83 18.83
N SER A 29 -4.87 12.19 18.65
CA SER A 29 -5.50 12.23 17.33
C SER A 29 -4.97 13.31 16.40
N LEU A 30 -4.45 14.41 16.94
CA LEU A 30 -3.80 15.45 16.14
C LEU A 30 -2.44 14.97 15.63
N TRP A 31 -1.56 14.52 16.53
CA TRP A 31 -0.15 14.23 16.22
C TRP A 31 0.11 12.80 15.75
N GLY A 32 -0.75 11.87 16.14
CA GLY A 32 -0.50 10.44 16.02
C GLY A 32 0.57 9.93 17.01
N ARG A 33 0.82 8.63 16.94
CA ARG A 33 1.80 7.92 17.77
C ARG A 33 3.22 8.16 17.28
N ARG A 34 4.18 8.14 18.21
CA ARG A 34 5.60 8.41 17.93
C ARG A 34 6.27 7.48 16.91
N VAL A 35 5.86 6.21 16.84
CA VAL A 35 6.58 5.18 16.06
C VAL A 35 5.94 4.92 14.69
N ALA A 36 4.70 5.36 14.47
CA ALA A 36 3.98 5.26 13.20
C ALA A 36 2.76 6.22 13.19
N PRO A 37 2.99 7.54 13.08
CA PRO A 37 1.94 8.53 13.30
C PRO A 37 0.91 8.51 12.17
N HIS A 38 -0.35 8.22 12.50
CA HIS A 38 -1.49 8.30 11.56
C HIS A 38 -2.58 9.25 12.09
N GLY A 39 -2.16 10.31 12.80
CA GLY A 39 -3.04 11.38 13.24
C GLY A 39 -3.38 12.38 12.12
N LEU A 40 -4.20 13.37 12.45
CA LEU A 40 -4.65 14.41 11.52
C LEU A 40 -3.49 15.13 10.83
N ALA A 41 -2.42 15.46 11.56
CA ALA A 41 -1.26 16.15 11.01
C ALA A 41 -0.60 15.35 9.86
N THR A 42 -0.44 14.03 10.04
CA THR A 42 0.08 13.16 8.98
C THR A 42 -0.86 13.12 7.78
N SER A 43 -2.16 12.98 8.01
CA SER A 43 -3.15 12.96 6.91
C SER A 43 -3.18 14.29 6.15
N MET A 44 -3.10 15.43 6.84
CA MET A 44 -3.00 16.75 6.21
C MET A 44 -1.71 16.89 5.40
N ALA A 45 -0.58 16.40 5.91
CA ALA A 45 0.69 16.39 5.17
C ALA A 45 0.61 15.52 3.90
N GLN A 46 -0.08 14.38 3.95
CA GLN A 46 -0.33 13.53 2.77
C GLN A 46 -1.19 14.24 1.72
N VAL A 47 -2.24 14.95 2.15
CA VAL A 47 -3.08 15.75 1.23
C VAL A 47 -2.28 16.91 0.64
N ALA A 48 -1.50 17.62 1.46
CA ALA A 48 -0.62 18.69 0.98
C ALA A 48 0.39 18.16 -0.05
N PHE A 49 1.00 16.99 0.21
CA PHE A 49 1.89 16.33 -0.75
C PHE A 49 1.18 16.01 -2.07
N PHE A 50 -0.03 15.44 -2.03
CA PHE A 50 -0.84 15.20 -3.23
C PHE A 50 -1.09 16.50 -4.01
N LEU A 51 -1.53 17.56 -3.34
CA LEU A 51 -1.85 18.84 -3.99
C LEU A 51 -0.63 19.47 -4.63
N LEU A 52 0.51 19.51 -3.91
CA LEU A 52 1.77 20.03 -4.43
C LEU A 52 2.28 19.20 -5.61
N ALA A 53 2.19 17.87 -5.54
CA ALA A 53 2.58 17.00 -6.63
C ALA A 53 1.67 17.18 -7.86
N ALA A 54 0.34 17.29 -7.66
CA ALA A 54 -0.62 17.49 -8.74
C ALA A 54 -0.42 18.85 -9.43
N GLU A 55 -0.05 19.88 -8.67
CA GLU A 55 0.27 21.21 -9.19
C GLU A 55 1.62 21.24 -9.91
N ALA A 56 2.62 20.49 -9.43
CA ALA A 56 3.94 20.42 -10.03
C ALA A 56 3.96 19.64 -11.36
N LEU A 57 3.08 18.65 -11.53
CA LEU A 57 2.97 17.81 -12.73
C LEU A 57 2.07 18.48 -13.79
N THR A 58 2.56 19.56 -14.38
CA THR A 58 1.85 20.41 -15.34
C THR A 58 1.89 19.90 -16.78
N ASP A 59 2.94 19.18 -17.18
CA ASP A 59 3.13 18.73 -18.57
C ASP A 59 3.41 17.22 -18.70
N ALA A 60 3.31 16.72 -19.93
CA ALA A 60 3.49 15.30 -20.23
C ALA A 60 4.93 14.80 -20.02
N VAL A 61 5.94 15.66 -20.15
CA VAL A 61 7.34 15.31 -19.93
C VAL A 61 7.61 15.12 -18.44
N GLN A 62 7.07 16.00 -17.59
CA GLN A 62 7.14 15.85 -16.13
C GLN A 62 6.48 14.54 -15.67
N VAL A 63 5.28 14.24 -16.17
CA VAL A 63 4.59 12.97 -15.89
C VAL A 63 5.41 11.78 -16.36
N ALA A 64 6.01 11.84 -17.55
CA ALA A 64 6.84 10.75 -18.08
C ALA A 64 8.05 10.44 -17.19
N ARG A 65 8.66 11.46 -16.56
CA ARG A 65 9.83 11.29 -15.68
C ARG A 65 9.52 10.59 -14.35
N VAL A 66 8.26 10.59 -13.89
CA VAL A 66 7.87 9.97 -12.62
C VAL A 66 8.12 8.46 -12.64
N GLY A 67 7.80 7.78 -13.76
CA GLY A 67 8.00 6.34 -13.88
C GLY A 67 9.46 5.91 -13.65
N PRO A 68 10.41 6.41 -14.45
CA PRO A 68 11.83 6.12 -14.24
C PRO A 68 12.35 6.51 -12.85
N ALA A 69 11.84 7.59 -12.25
CA ALA A 69 12.21 7.99 -10.89
C ALA A 69 11.77 6.97 -9.83
N ILE A 70 10.54 6.47 -9.91
CA ILE A 70 10.03 5.39 -9.04
C ILE A 70 10.87 4.13 -9.24
N VAL A 71 11.11 3.73 -10.49
CA VAL A 71 11.89 2.53 -10.82
C VAL A 71 13.31 2.65 -10.25
N ALA A 72 13.98 3.78 -10.44
CA ALA A 72 15.31 4.04 -9.89
C ALA A 72 15.32 3.99 -8.35
N GLY A 73 14.32 4.58 -7.69
CA GLY A 73 14.17 4.55 -6.23
C GLY A 73 13.99 3.13 -5.67
N THR A 74 13.47 2.19 -6.45
CA THR A 74 13.31 0.80 -5.99
C THR A 74 14.61 0.00 -5.96
N VAL A 75 15.61 0.37 -6.75
CA VAL A 75 16.87 -0.39 -6.88
C VAL A 75 17.61 -0.52 -5.55
N PRO A 76 17.97 0.58 -4.84
CA PRO A 76 18.68 0.45 -3.57
C PRO A 76 17.84 -0.27 -2.51
N VAL A 77 16.53 -0.05 -2.49
CA VAL A 77 15.60 -0.70 -1.55
C VAL A 77 15.53 -2.20 -1.81
N ALA A 78 15.42 -2.63 -3.06
CA ALA A 78 15.32 -4.04 -3.41
C ALA A 78 16.64 -4.77 -3.21
N LEU A 79 17.77 -4.14 -3.57
CA LEU A 79 19.12 -4.67 -3.33
C LEU A 79 19.38 -4.87 -1.83
N TYR A 80 19.06 -3.87 -1.00
CA TYR A 80 19.25 -4.00 0.44
C TYR A 80 18.38 -5.12 1.05
N GLY A 81 17.17 -5.34 0.51
CA GLY A 81 16.35 -6.51 0.86
C GLY A 81 17.02 -7.85 0.54
N VAL A 82 17.76 -7.95 -0.57
CA VAL A 82 18.54 -9.15 -0.91
C VAL A 82 19.75 -9.32 0.03
N VAL A 83 20.49 -8.24 0.31
CA VAL A 83 21.61 -8.23 1.28
C VAL A 83 21.15 -8.74 2.65
N GLN A 84 19.99 -8.28 3.09
CA GLN A 84 19.32 -8.74 4.31
C GLN A 84 19.01 -10.24 4.29
N GLN A 85 18.45 -10.73 3.18
CA GLN A 85 18.10 -12.14 3.03
C GLN A 85 19.31 -13.07 3.13
N VAL A 86 20.46 -12.67 2.59
CA VAL A 86 21.69 -13.48 2.58
C VAL A 86 22.51 -13.36 3.88
N GLY A 87 22.03 -12.59 4.86
CA GLY A 87 22.69 -12.44 6.17
C GLY A 87 23.91 -11.53 6.15
N LEU A 88 24.05 -10.69 5.13
CA LEU A 88 25.15 -9.73 4.99
C LEU A 88 24.78 -8.32 5.47
N ASP A 89 23.68 -8.17 6.21
CA ASP A 89 23.24 -6.88 6.75
C ASP A 89 24.15 -6.45 7.92
N PRO A 90 24.91 -5.34 7.80
CA PRO A 90 25.77 -4.88 8.87
C PRO A 90 25.00 -4.19 10.00
N ILE A 91 23.71 -3.88 9.79
CA ILE A 91 22.89 -3.16 10.78
C ILE A 91 22.35 -4.14 11.82
N PRO A 92 22.61 -3.91 13.13
CA PRO A 92 22.13 -4.77 14.20
C PRO A 92 20.65 -4.49 14.51
N TRP A 93 19.77 -4.86 13.59
CA TRP A 93 18.33 -4.74 13.79
C TRP A 93 17.87 -5.56 14.99
N ARG A 94 16.86 -5.05 15.72
CA ARG A 94 16.20 -5.79 16.80
C ARG A 94 15.54 -7.09 16.30
N LEU A 95 15.30 -7.18 15.00
CA LEU A 95 14.63 -8.27 14.31
C LEU A 95 15.58 -8.86 13.28
N SER A 96 15.67 -10.18 13.21
CA SER A 96 16.44 -10.84 12.15
C SER A 96 15.75 -10.64 10.79
N PRO A 97 16.39 -9.95 9.84
CA PRO A 97 15.80 -9.72 8.52
C PRO A 97 15.96 -10.94 7.59
N VAL A 98 16.78 -11.93 7.97
CA VAL A 98 17.14 -13.10 7.13
C VAL A 98 15.94 -13.95 6.74
N TRP A 99 14.95 -14.11 7.64
CA TRP A 99 13.75 -14.90 7.35
C TRP A 99 12.69 -14.10 6.57
N ARG A 100 12.61 -12.79 6.77
CA ARG A 100 11.63 -11.91 6.12
C ARG A 100 12.24 -10.51 5.98
N PRO A 101 12.93 -10.23 4.86
CA PRO A 101 13.65 -8.99 4.68
C PRO A 101 12.64 -7.85 4.61
N PHE A 102 13.01 -6.73 5.23
CA PHE A 102 12.17 -5.55 5.32
C PHE A 102 12.85 -4.30 4.76
N SER A 103 14.12 -4.42 4.35
CA SER A 103 14.95 -3.37 3.77
C SER A 103 14.89 -2.08 4.62
N THR A 104 14.97 -0.92 3.97
CA THR A 104 14.79 0.40 4.59
C THR A 104 13.33 0.69 4.94
N MET A 105 12.39 -0.19 4.59
CA MET A 105 10.95 0.00 4.84
C MET A 105 10.53 -0.38 6.26
N GLY A 106 11.40 -1.03 7.05
CA GLY A 106 11.13 -1.39 8.46
C GLY A 106 10.08 -2.48 8.68
N SER A 107 9.36 -2.89 7.62
CA SER A 107 8.45 -4.04 7.62
C SER A 107 8.47 -4.76 6.26
N SER A 108 8.49 -6.09 6.28
CA SER A 108 8.42 -6.91 5.07
C SER A 108 7.06 -6.76 4.36
N LEU A 109 6.00 -6.39 5.10
CA LEU A 109 4.71 -6.05 4.51
C LEU A 109 4.79 -4.75 3.70
N PHE A 110 5.48 -3.73 4.24
CA PHE A 110 5.65 -2.45 3.56
C PHE A 110 6.59 -2.57 2.36
N LEU A 111 7.68 -3.34 2.49
CA LEU A 111 8.56 -3.66 1.37
C LEU A 111 7.79 -4.38 0.24
N GLY A 112 6.98 -5.37 0.59
CA GLY A 112 6.16 -6.10 -0.37
C GLY A 112 5.17 -5.19 -1.10
N ALA A 113 4.48 -4.31 -0.38
CA ALA A 113 3.55 -3.35 -0.98
C ALA A 113 4.26 -2.33 -1.88
N TYR A 114 5.39 -1.77 -1.44
CA TYR A 114 6.17 -0.81 -2.21
C TYR A 114 6.65 -1.40 -3.54
N LEU A 115 7.18 -2.63 -3.53
CA LEU A 115 7.60 -3.31 -4.75
C LEU A 115 6.39 -3.64 -5.64
N ALA A 116 5.28 -4.08 -5.06
CA ALA A 116 4.04 -4.34 -5.81
C ALA A 116 3.50 -3.10 -6.54
N MET A 117 3.56 -1.94 -5.90
CA MET A 117 3.20 -0.65 -6.50
C MET A 117 4.18 -0.23 -7.62
N ALA A 118 5.46 -0.57 -7.50
CA ALA A 118 6.47 -0.21 -8.50
C ALA A 118 6.46 -1.08 -9.77
N LEU A 119 5.99 -2.33 -9.70
CA LEU A 119 6.01 -3.29 -10.83
C LEU A 119 5.38 -2.73 -12.13
N PRO A 120 4.18 -2.10 -12.12
CA PRO A 120 3.59 -1.53 -13.33
C PRO A 120 4.47 -0.47 -14.01
N PHE A 121 5.23 0.32 -13.25
CA PHE A 121 6.13 1.34 -13.80
C PHE A 121 7.33 0.71 -14.51
N THR A 122 7.93 -0.33 -13.92
CA THR A 122 9.02 -1.09 -14.55
C THR A 122 8.55 -1.76 -15.84
N LEU A 123 7.34 -2.31 -15.83
CA LEU A 123 6.71 -2.92 -17.01
C LEU A 123 6.40 -1.88 -18.10
N ALA A 124 5.99 -0.67 -17.72
CA ALA A 124 5.78 0.44 -18.66
C ALA A 124 7.09 0.81 -19.37
N GLY A 125 8.20 0.91 -18.62
CA GLY A 125 9.54 1.14 -19.16
C GLY A 125 9.98 0.02 -20.10
N LEU A 126 9.83 -1.25 -19.68
CA LEU A 126 10.19 -2.42 -20.48
C LEU A 126 9.39 -2.51 -21.79
N ALA A 127 8.08 -2.24 -21.76
CA ALA A 127 7.22 -2.28 -22.94
C ALA A 127 7.61 -1.22 -23.98
N ARG A 128 8.26 -0.13 -23.55
CA ARG A 128 8.66 1.00 -24.38
C ARG A 128 10.15 0.99 -24.74
N ALA A 129 10.96 0.15 -24.10
CA ALA A 129 12.39 0.04 -24.38
C ALA A 129 12.64 -0.20 -25.88
N SER A 130 13.36 0.73 -26.51
CA SER A 130 13.76 0.64 -27.92
C SER A 130 15.16 0.05 -28.07
N ALA A 131 16.08 0.42 -27.17
CA ALA A 131 17.44 -0.09 -27.16
C ALA A 131 17.56 -1.42 -26.38
N PRO A 132 18.48 -2.32 -26.77
CA PRO A 132 18.80 -3.53 -26.01
C PRO A 132 19.24 -3.22 -24.58
N ALA A 133 20.02 -2.14 -24.38
CA ALA A 133 20.47 -1.70 -23.07
C ALA A 133 19.31 -1.31 -22.15
N ASP A 134 18.28 -0.64 -22.67
CA ASP A 134 17.07 -0.31 -21.90
C ASP A 134 16.26 -1.55 -21.54
N THR A 135 16.16 -2.51 -22.48
CA THR A 135 15.49 -3.79 -22.24
C THR A 135 16.19 -4.56 -21.12
N LEU A 136 17.52 -4.61 -21.16
CA LEU A 136 18.34 -5.25 -20.11
C LEU A 136 18.17 -4.52 -18.77
N ARG A 137 18.23 -3.19 -18.75
CA ARG A 137 18.08 -2.38 -17.54
C ARG A 137 16.72 -2.62 -16.87
N TYR A 138 15.62 -2.43 -17.60
CA TYR A 138 14.28 -2.63 -17.03
C TYR A 138 14.02 -4.11 -16.71
N GLY A 139 14.55 -5.04 -17.51
CA GLY A 139 14.44 -6.48 -17.23
C GLY A 139 15.17 -6.89 -15.95
N ALA A 140 16.39 -6.38 -15.72
CA ALA A 140 17.16 -6.63 -14.51
C ALA A 140 16.49 -6.03 -13.26
N VAL A 141 15.97 -4.80 -13.36
CA VAL A 141 15.23 -4.18 -12.25
C VAL A 141 13.94 -4.94 -11.96
N LEU A 142 13.21 -5.39 -12.99
CA LEU A 142 12.00 -6.19 -12.81
C LEU A 142 12.30 -7.53 -12.12
N ALA A 143 13.37 -8.21 -12.52
CA ALA A 143 13.81 -9.47 -11.91
C ALA A 143 14.19 -9.25 -10.43
N LEU A 144 14.94 -8.18 -10.14
CA LEU A 144 15.29 -7.81 -8.77
C LEU A 144 14.04 -7.50 -7.92
N GLN A 145 13.11 -6.68 -8.43
CA GLN A 145 11.86 -6.37 -7.75
C GLN A 145 11.03 -7.63 -7.48
N ALA A 146 10.89 -8.51 -8.47
CA ALA A 146 10.15 -9.77 -8.34
C ALA A 146 10.79 -10.72 -7.33
N LEU A 147 12.12 -10.87 -7.38
CA LEU A 147 12.88 -11.67 -6.42
C LEU A 147 12.65 -11.13 -5.01
N THR A 148 12.93 -9.84 -4.76
CA THR A 148 12.78 -9.25 -3.43
C THR A 148 11.33 -9.30 -2.95
N LEU A 149 10.35 -9.10 -3.85
CA LEU A 149 8.93 -9.25 -3.52
C LEU A 149 8.64 -10.66 -3.00
N VAL A 150 9.09 -11.71 -3.69
CA VAL A 150 8.96 -13.10 -3.22
C VAL A 150 9.73 -13.33 -1.91
N LEU A 151 10.90 -12.72 -1.72
CA LEU A 151 11.65 -12.88 -0.46
C LEU A 151 10.92 -12.28 0.74
N THR A 152 10.10 -11.23 0.57
CA THR A 152 9.35 -10.61 1.70
C THR A 152 8.40 -11.57 2.42
N ARG A 153 7.95 -12.65 1.75
CA ARG A 153 6.92 -13.58 2.24
C ARG A 153 5.61 -12.86 2.67
N ALA A 154 5.36 -11.67 2.12
CA ALA A 154 4.18 -10.86 2.40
C ALA A 154 3.04 -11.18 1.42
N ARG A 155 2.15 -12.11 1.81
CA ARG A 155 1.00 -12.58 1.00
C ARG A 155 0.20 -11.43 0.37
N SER A 156 -0.08 -10.40 1.16
CA SER A 156 -0.84 -9.23 0.70
C SER A 156 -0.09 -8.41 -0.35
N GLY A 157 1.22 -8.26 -0.22
CA GLY A 157 2.07 -7.64 -1.23
C GLY A 157 2.07 -8.44 -2.53
N TRP A 158 2.11 -9.78 -2.44
CA TRP A 158 2.04 -10.66 -3.62
C TRP A 158 0.68 -10.55 -4.32
N ILE A 159 -0.42 -10.57 -3.57
CA ILE A 159 -1.78 -10.43 -4.13
C ILE A 159 -1.95 -9.06 -4.80
N GLY A 160 -1.54 -7.97 -4.13
CA GLY A 160 -1.56 -6.62 -4.71
C GLY A 160 -0.70 -6.52 -5.96
N GLY A 161 0.52 -7.08 -5.91
CA GLY A 161 1.45 -7.10 -7.04
C GLY A 161 0.92 -7.88 -8.24
N LEU A 162 0.33 -9.06 -8.01
CA LEU A 162 -0.34 -9.83 -9.05
C LEU A 162 -1.52 -9.06 -9.65
N ALA A 163 -2.39 -8.48 -8.82
CA ALA A 163 -3.55 -7.73 -9.29
C ALA A 163 -3.13 -6.54 -10.18
N GLY A 164 -2.20 -5.70 -9.71
CA GLY A 164 -1.68 -4.57 -10.48
C GLY A 164 -0.97 -5.00 -11.76
N THR A 165 -0.14 -6.04 -11.69
CA THR A 165 0.59 -6.58 -12.84
C THR A 165 -0.35 -7.14 -13.90
N LEU A 166 -1.32 -7.98 -13.52
CA LEU A 166 -2.26 -8.60 -14.45
C LEU A 166 -3.11 -7.56 -15.19
N ILE A 167 -3.59 -6.54 -14.47
CA ILE A 167 -4.38 -5.46 -15.08
C ILE A 167 -3.51 -4.63 -16.02
N PHE A 168 -2.26 -4.34 -15.64
CA PHE A 168 -1.34 -3.62 -16.52
C PHE A 168 -0.99 -4.42 -17.78
N LEU A 169 -0.78 -5.74 -17.66
CA LEU A 169 -0.55 -6.62 -18.81
C LEU A 169 -1.78 -6.72 -19.71
N HIS A 170 -2.98 -6.79 -19.13
CA HIS A 170 -4.23 -6.73 -19.89
C HIS A 170 -4.34 -5.42 -20.67
N TYR A 171 -3.99 -4.29 -20.04
CA TYR A 171 -3.92 -2.99 -20.69
C TYR A 171 -2.93 -2.99 -21.87
N LEU A 172 -1.69 -3.46 -21.66
CA LEU A 172 -0.70 -3.56 -22.75
C LEU A 172 -1.19 -4.45 -23.90
N ARG A 173 -1.86 -5.56 -23.59
CA ARG A 173 -2.44 -6.47 -24.58
C ARG A 173 -3.51 -5.78 -25.42
N ARG A 174 -4.45 -5.09 -24.77
CA ARG A 174 -5.57 -4.37 -25.42
C ARG A 174 -5.07 -3.34 -26.44
N HIS A 175 -3.90 -2.75 -26.19
CA HIS A 175 -3.32 -1.72 -27.05
C HIS A 175 -2.13 -2.22 -27.91
N GLY A 176 -1.95 -3.54 -28.05
CA GLY A 176 -0.93 -4.12 -28.94
C GLY A 176 0.53 -3.92 -28.52
N ARG A 177 0.78 -3.57 -27.24
CA ARG A 177 2.11 -3.26 -26.70
C ARG A 177 2.76 -4.41 -25.92
N LEU A 178 2.11 -5.57 -25.84
CA LEU A 178 2.57 -6.70 -25.02
C LEU A 178 3.82 -7.42 -25.60
N ARG A 179 4.15 -7.26 -26.89
CA ARG A 179 5.18 -8.08 -27.58
C ARG A 179 6.55 -8.11 -26.89
N LYS A 180 6.98 -7.00 -26.27
CA LYS A 180 8.29 -6.90 -25.58
C LYS A 180 8.24 -7.28 -24.10
N ALA A 181 7.21 -6.83 -23.38
CA ALA A 181 7.08 -7.06 -21.94
C ALA A 181 6.44 -8.42 -21.59
N GLY A 182 5.71 -9.04 -22.52
CA GLY A 182 4.86 -10.21 -22.30
C GLY A 182 5.57 -11.45 -21.75
N PRO A 183 6.70 -11.92 -22.33
CA PRO A 183 7.37 -13.12 -21.85
C PRO A 183 7.93 -12.97 -20.43
N LEU A 184 8.66 -11.88 -20.17
CA LEU A 184 9.28 -11.64 -18.86
C LEU A 184 8.22 -11.35 -17.79
N ALA A 185 7.20 -10.56 -18.11
CA ALA A 185 6.11 -10.30 -17.18
C ALA A 185 5.24 -11.54 -16.93
N GLY A 186 5.05 -12.39 -17.94
CA GLY A 186 4.41 -13.69 -17.80
C GLY A 186 5.20 -14.61 -16.87
N ALA A 187 6.52 -14.66 -17.01
CA ALA A 187 7.40 -15.40 -16.10
C ALA A 187 7.34 -14.87 -14.66
N VAL A 188 7.38 -13.54 -14.46
CA VAL A 188 7.25 -12.92 -13.13
C VAL A 188 5.89 -13.23 -12.50
N THR A 189 4.81 -13.13 -13.28
CA THR A 189 3.45 -13.44 -12.82
C THR A 189 3.31 -14.91 -12.45
N LEU A 190 3.84 -15.81 -13.28
CA LEU A 190 3.84 -17.25 -13.04
C LEU A 190 4.66 -17.60 -11.80
N ALA A 191 5.89 -17.08 -11.69
CA ALA A 191 6.76 -17.30 -10.54
C ALA A 191 6.11 -16.79 -9.24
N GLY A 192 5.53 -15.59 -9.26
CA GLY A 192 4.79 -15.04 -8.12
C GLY A 192 3.56 -15.89 -7.75
N GLY A 193 2.80 -16.36 -8.74
CA GLY A 193 1.66 -17.25 -8.54
C GLY A 193 2.04 -18.63 -7.99
N LEU A 194 3.13 -19.23 -8.50
CA LEU A 194 3.67 -20.49 -8.00
C LEU A 194 4.25 -20.34 -6.60
N ALA A 195 4.94 -19.23 -6.29
CA ALA A 195 5.43 -18.94 -4.95
C ALA A 195 4.28 -18.77 -3.94
N LEU A 196 3.21 -18.06 -4.35
CA LEU A 196 1.96 -17.95 -3.61
C LEU A 196 1.35 -19.32 -3.33
N LEU A 197 1.17 -20.14 -4.37
CA LEU A 197 0.59 -21.46 -4.27
C LEU A 197 1.44 -22.37 -3.38
N TRP A 198 2.75 -22.44 -3.61
CA TRP A 198 3.67 -23.20 -2.79
C TRP A 198 3.59 -22.75 -1.34
N MET A 199 3.52 -21.45 -1.04
CA MET A 199 3.39 -20.99 0.35
C MET A 199 2.01 -21.27 0.97
N MET A 200 0.96 -21.45 0.17
CA MET A 200 -0.34 -21.93 0.68
C MET A 200 -0.31 -23.42 0.98
N LEU A 201 0.44 -24.21 0.19
CA LEU A 201 0.50 -25.68 0.30
C LEU A 201 1.61 -26.18 1.24
N ALA A 202 2.73 -25.46 1.33
CA ALA A 202 3.95 -25.84 2.05
C ALA A 202 4.02 -25.28 3.48
N VAL A 203 2.88 -24.88 4.06
CA VAL A 203 2.78 -24.63 5.50
C VAL A 203 2.13 -25.86 6.16
N PRO A 204 2.90 -26.90 6.54
CA PRO A 204 2.50 -27.71 7.68
C PRO A 204 2.61 -26.85 8.95
N ASP A 205 1.68 -27.03 9.89
CA ASP A 205 1.58 -26.31 11.18
C ASP A 205 2.82 -26.46 12.12
N ALA A 206 3.94 -27.00 11.65
CA ALA A 206 4.97 -27.62 12.46
C ALA A 206 6.15 -26.75 12.97
N PRO A 207 6.62 -25.64 12.35
CA PRO A 207 7.77 -24.92 12.89
C PRO A 207 7.43 -23.81 13.91
N LEU A 208 6.16 -23.39 13.99
CA LEU A 208 5.73 -22.32 14.91
C LEU A 208 5.56 -22.82 16.35
N ALA A 209 5.21 -24.09 16.54
CA ALA A 209 5.10 -24.72 17.86
C ALA A 209 6.48 -24.96 18.53
N ALA A 210 7.54 -25.10 17.72
CA ALA A 210 8.91 -25.27 18.22
C ALA A 210 9.52 -23.94 18.68
N LEU A 211 9.20 -22.83 18.00
CA LEU A 211 9.63 -21.48 18.38
C LEU A 211 8.85 -20.91 19.57
N SER A 212 7.58 -21.32 19.77
CA SER A 212 6.76 -20.84 20.88
C SER A 212 7.22 -21.35 22.26
N ARG A 213 7.92 -22.49 22.32
CA ARG A 213 8.46 -23.04 23.58
C ARG A 213 9.78 -22.40 24.02
N ALA A 214 10.42 -21.62 23.15
CA ALA A 214 11.77 -21.10 23.38
C ALA A 214 11.84 -19.63 23.82
N ARG A 215 10.71 -18.92 24.02
CA ARG A 215 10.76 -17.46 24.18
C ARG A 215 9.63 -16.88 25.04
N GLU A 216 9.56 -17.29 26.30
CA GLU A 216 8.68 -16.73 27.33
C GLU A 216 8.92 -15.23 27.66
N GLY A 217 9.81 -14.53 26.95
CA GLY A 217 10.07 -13.08 27.10
C GLY A 217 9.65 -12.19 25.92
N VAL A 218 9.03 -12.72 24.85
CA VAL A 218 8.76 -11.96 23.59
C VAL A 218 7.28 -12.04 23.17
N GLY A 219 6.37 -11.85 24.13
CA GLY A 219 4.92 -11.99 23.91
C GLY A 219 4.28 -10.92 23.01
N SER A 220 4.74 -9.67 23.05
CA SER A 220 4.07 -8.55 22.36
C SER A 220 4.43 -8.40 20.87
N PHE A 221 5.52 -9.03 20.43
CA PHE A 221 6.05 -8.87 19.08
C PHE A 221 5.92 -10.15 18.24
N LEU A 222 5.97 -11.33 18.86
CA LEU A 222 5.62 -12.58 18.18
C LEU A 222 4.14 -12.65 17.80
N SER A 223 3.27 -11.90 18.48
CA SER A 223 1.87 -11.67 18.08
C SER A 223 1.76 -10.79 16.83
N ALA A 224 2.69 -9.85 16.59
CA ALA A 224 2.78 -9.07 15.34
C ALA A 224 3.43 -9.86 14.19
N LEU A 225 4.25 -10.87 14.50
CA LEU A 225 4.84 -11.82 13.55
C LEU A 225 3.94 -13.01 13.23
N ARG A 226 2.95 -13.32 14.07
CA ARG A 226 1.85 -14.19 13.67
C ARG A 226 1.22 -13.53 12.45
N LEU A 227 1.18 -14.25 11.34
CA LEU A 227 0.12 -14.06 10.36
C LEU A 227 -1.15 -14.00 11.21
N ALA A 228 -1.74 -12.82 11.45
CA ALA A 228 -2.98 -12.74 12.21
C ALA A 228 -3.91 -13.72 11.50
N SER A 229 -4.16 -14.84 12.17
CA SER A 229 -4.87 -15.95 11.57
C SER A 229 -6.25 -15.42 11.18
N ILE A 230 -6.91 -16.00 10.19
CA ILE A 230 -8.27 -15.56 9.84
C ILE A 230 -9.15 -15.47 11.11
N PRO A 231 -9.08 -16.42 12.08
CA PRO A 231 -9.73 -16.28 13.37
C PRO A 231 -9.35 -15.04 14.19
N ASP A 232 -8.06 -14.70 14.30
CA ASP A 232 -7.60 -13.50 15.03
C ASP A 232 -8.18 -12.23 14.40
N ARG A 233 -8.16 -12.14 13.07
CA ARG A 233 -8.72 -10.99 12.34
C ARG A 233 -10.22 -10.86 12.56
N LEU A 234 -10.96 -11.96 12.48
CA LEU A 234 -12.40 -11.96 12.74
C LEU A 234 -12.70 -11.53 14.19
N ALA A 235 -11.87 -11.91 15.16
CA ALA A 235 -12.00 -11.45 16.55
C ALA A 235 -11.72 -9.95 16.68
N ILE A 236 -10.66 -9.44 16.04
CA ILE A 236 -10.33 -8.01 16.00
C ILE A 236 -11.47 -7.21 15.36
N TRP A 237 -12.00 -7.66 14.23
CA TRP A 237 -13.06 -6.98 13.49
C TRP A 237 -14.39 -6.99 14.26
N GLY A 238 -14.78 -8.16 14.78
CA GLY A 238 -15.97 -8.29 15.62
C GLY A 238 -15.87 -7.44 16.89
N GLY A 239 -14.72 -7.46 17.56
CA GLY A 239 -14.44 -6.60 18.72
C GLY A 239 -14.51 -5.11 18.38
N THR A 240 -13.97 -4.71 17.22
CA THR A 240 -13.99 -3.30 16.77
C THR A 240 -15.43 -2.84 16.58
N LEU A 241 -16.25 -3.64 15.89
CA LEU A 241 -17.66 -3.32 15.66
C LEU A 241 -18.46 -3.31 16.97
N ALA A 242 -18.15 -4.20 17.92
CA ALA A 242 -18.84 -4.27 19.20
C ALA A 242 -18.60 -3.05 20.10
N ILE A 243 -17.50 -2.32 19.93
CA ILE A 243 -17.21 -1.09 20.69
C ILE A 243 -17.71 0.18 19.99
N MET A 244 -18.23 0.11 18.77
CA MET A 244 -18.76 1.27 18.04
C MET A 244 -20.05 1.90 18.59
N PRO A 245 -20.95 1.22 19.33
CA PRO A 245 -22.13 1.86 19.91
C PRO A 245 -21.77 3.13 20.68
N GLY A 246 -22.47 4.24 20.37
CA GLY A 246 -22.19 5.57 20.90
C GLY A 246 -21.15 6.39 20.12
N HIS A 247 -20.40 5.77 19.21
CA HIS A 247 -19.32 6.42 18.43
C HIS A 247 -19.48 6.26 16.91
N TRP A 248 -20.66 5.86 16.41
CA TRP A 248 -20.89 5.63 14.99
C TRP A 248 -20.67 6.85 14.09
N LEU A 249 -20.96 8.07 14.56
CA LEU A 249 -20.94 9.25 13.71
C LEU A 249 -19.51 9.75 13.43
N LEU A 250 -18.73 9.98 14.49
CA LEU A 250 -17.39 10.59 14.44
C LEU A 250 -16.27 9.67 14.94
N GLY A 251 -16.57 8.46 15.39
CA GLY A 251 -15.58 7.50 15.87
C GLY A 251 -15.00 7.84 17.24
N TYR A 252 -13.87 7.21 17.53
CA TYR A 252 -13.07 7.41 18.74
C TYR A 252 -11.90 8.39 18.53
N GLY A 253 -11.67 8.84 17.30
CA GLY A 253 -10.58 9.71 16.92
C GLY A 253 -9.41 8.97 16.25
N PRO A 254 -8.68 9.63 15.34
CA PRO A 254 -7.47 9.07 14.71
C PRO A 254 -6.44 8.54 15.70
N ASP A 255 -5.82 7.40 15.37
CA ASP A 255 -4.68 6.79 16.09
C ASP A 255 -4.92 6.39 17.57
N THR A 256 -6.17 6.45 18.06
CA THR A 256 -6.54 6.09 19.45
C THR A 256 -6.85 4.60 19.65
N TYR A 257 -6.76 3.77 18.60
CA TYR A 257 -7.15 2.37 18.67
C TYR A 257 -6.45 1.60 19.80
N ALA A 258 -5.15 1.82 19.97
CA ALA A 258 -4.35 1.13 20.98
C ALA A 258 -4.70 1.50 22.42
N SER A 259 -5.26 2.70 22.67
CA SER A 259 -5.68 3.12 24.01
C SER A 259 -7.13 2.73 24.32
N VAL A 260 -7.98 2.61 23.30
CA VAL A 260 -9.42 2.34 23.46
C VAL A 260 -9.73 0.85 23.41
N PHE A 261 -9.21 0.12 22.42
CA PHE A 261 -9.64 -1.24 22.13
C PHE A 261 -9.39 -2.22 23.29
N PRO A 262 -8.20 -2.27 23.93
CA PRO A 262 -7.94 -3.24 25.00
C PRO A 262 -8.87 -3.11 26.20
N GLY A 263 -9.29 -1.88 26.54
CA GLY A 263 -10.17 -1.61 27.69
C GLY A 263 -11.66 -1.79 27.41
N ARG A 264 -12.06 -1.85 26.13
CA ARG A 264 -13.48 -1.92 25.71
C ARG A 264 -13.85 -3.19 24.98
N CYS A 265 -12.88 -3.96 24.47
CA CYS A 265 -13.14 -5.17 23.71
C CYS A 265 -13.89 -6.21 24.56
N PRO A 266 -15.07 -6.70 24.13
CA PRO A 266 -15.84 -7.67 24.89
C PRO A 266 -15.06 -8.98 25.12
N PRO A 267 -15.26 -9.68 26.26
CA PRO A 267 -14.55 -10.92 26.58
C PRO A 267 -14.69 -12.03 25.50
N ALA A 268 -15.82 -12.07 24.80
CA ALA A 268 -16.08 -13.02 23.72
C ALA A 268 -15.09 -12.90 22.54
N PHE A 269 -14.53 -11.70 22.32
CA PHE A 269 -13.52 -11.44 21.31
C PHE A 269 -12.12 -11.41 21.93
N ALA A 270 -11.95 -10.79 23.11
CA ALA A 270 -10.67 -10.67 23.78
C ALA A 270 -10.04 -12.03 24.11
N SER A 271 -10.84 -13.04 24.48
CA SER A 271 -10.36 -14.41 24.77
C SER A 271 -9.74 -15.13 23.57
N ARG A 272 -10.05 -14.67 22.35
CA ARG A 272 -9.50 -15.22 21.10
C ARG A 272 -8.18 -14.56 20.68
N LEU A 273 -7.83 -13.42 21.30
CA LEU A 273 -6.61 -12.70 21.01
C LEU A 273 -5.45 -13.25 21.84
N ALA A 274 -4.25 -13.21 21.27
CA ALA A 274 -3.06 -13.61 22.02
C ALA A 274 -2.87 -12.68 23.24
N PRO A 275 -2.62 -13.23 24.45
CA PRO A 275 -2.38 -12.42 25.64
C PRO A 275 -1.22 -11.43 25.42
N GLY A 276 -1.43 -10.16 25.75
CA GLY A 276 -0.42 -9.11 25.59
C GLY A 276 -0.15 -8.68 24.14
N ALA A 277 -1.00 -9.04 23.18
CA ALA A 277 -0.92 -8.53 21.81
C ALA A 277 -1.10 -7.01 21.79
N ALA A 278 -0.06 -6.29 21.35
CA ALA A 278 -0.15 -4.85 21.12
C ALA A 278 -0.87 -4.60 19.79
N LEU A 279 -2.17 -4.30 19.86
CA LEU A 279 -2.98 -3.96 18.69
C LEU A 279 -3.01 -2.46 18.48
N PHE A 280 -2.63 -2.05 17.28
CA PHE A 280 -2.41 -0.65 16.92
C PHE A 280 -3.47 -0.13 15.95
N ASP A 281 -4.18 -1.02 15.26
CA ASP A 281 -5.22 -0.78 14.28
C ASP A 281 -5.98 -2.10 14.05
N PRO A 282 -7.18 -2.09 13.42
CA PRO A 282 -7.95 -3.30 13.16
C PRO A 282 -7.44 -4.15 11.97
N HIS A 283 -6.31 -3.79 11.37
CA HIS A 283 -5.72 -4.46 10.19
C HIS A 283 -6.66 -4.58 8.99
N ASN A 284 -7.54 -3.59 8.86
CA ASN A 284 -8.46 -3.37 7.76
C ASN A 284 -8.72 -1.87 7.66
N VAL A 285 -8.37 -1.28 6.51
CA VAL A 285 -8.46 0.18 6.35
C VAL A 285 -9.87 0.72 6.54
N LEU A 286 -10.92 0.01 6.09
CA LEU A 286 -12.30 0.48 6.21
C LEU A 286 -12.78 0.49 7.66
N LEU A 287 -12.48 -0.59 8.40
CA LEU A 287 -12.75 -0.65 9.84
C LEU A 287 -11.93 0.39 10.61
N ASN A 288 -10.69 0.66 10.19
CA ASN A 288 -9.87 1.69 10.83
C ASN A 288 -10.48 3.09 10.65
N HIS A 289 -11.02 3.39 9.46
CA HIS A 289 -11.71 4.65 9.21
C HIS A 289 -13.02 4.76 9.98
N LEU A 290 -13.80 3.68 10.03
CA LEU A 290 -15.01 3.61 10.85
C LEU A 290 -14.71 3.85 12.32
N PHE A 291 -13.70 3.17 12.86
CA PHE A 291 -13.27 3.33 14.24
C PHE A 291 -12.77 4.77 14.50
N SER A 292 -11.91 5.29 13.62
CA SER A 292 -11.21 6.56 13.85
C SER A 292 -12.10 7.78 13.64
N ALA A 293 -12.98 7.75 12.64
CA ALA A 293 -13.73 8.92 12.18
C ALA A 293 -15.22 8.64 11.90
N GLY A 294 -15.72 7.48 12.33
CA GLY A 294 -17.11 7.10 12.20
C GLY A 294 -17.57 6.96 10.74
N LEU A 295 -18.89 6.95 10.56
CA LEU A 295 -19.54 6.89 9.26
C LEU A 295 -19.24 8.13 8.41
N VAL A 296 -19.01 9.29 9.02
CA VAL A 296 -18.67 10.52 8.30
C VAL A 296 -17.29 10.37 7.64
N GLY A 297 -16.28 9.96 8.41
CA GLY A 297 -14.93 9.72 7.89
C GLY A 297 -14.87 8.57 6.90
N LEU A 298 -15.53 7.45 7.20
CA LEU A 298 -15.62 6.31 6.28
C LEU A 298 -16.28 6.72 4.96
N GLY A 299 -17.40 7.45 5.02
CA GLY A 299 -18.10 7.93 3.82
C GLY A 299 -17.23 8.85 2.96
N ALA A 300 -16.54 9.81 3.58
CA ALA A 300 -15.63 10.69 2.86
C ALA A 300 -14.45 9.92 2.22
N PHE A 301 -13.90 8.93 2.94
CA PHE A 301 -12.84 8.06 2.41
C PHE A 301 -13.34 7.21 1.23
N LEU A 302 -14.54 6.63 1.30
CA LEU A 302 -15.14 5.87 0.21
C LEU A 302 -15.41 6.73 -1.03
N VAL A 303 -15.85 7.98 -0.86
CA VAL A 303 -16.03 8.93 -1.97
C VAL A 303 -14.69 9.26 -2.63
N LEU A 304 -13.62 9.44 -1.84
CA LEU A 304 -12.27 9.63 -2.35
C LEU A 304 -11.80 8.41 -3.16
N LEU A 305 -11.93 7.20 -2.60
CA LEU A 305 -11.58 5.95 -3.29
C LEU A 305 -12.39 5.74 -4.57
N ALA A 306 -13.70 6.00 -4.55
CA ALA A 306 -14.55 5.86 -5.73
C ALA A 306 -14.18 6.87 -6.82
N THR A 307 -13.79 8.09 -6.43
CA THR A 307 -13.31 9.11 -7.39
C THR A 307 -11.96 8.74 -7.96
N ALA A 308 -11.02 8.29 -7.13
CA ALA A 308 -9.73 7.75 -7.57
C ALA A 308 -9.90 6.59 -8.55
N ALA A 309 -10.78 5.63 -8.23
CA ALA A 309 -11.10 4.51 -9.11
C ALA A 309 -11.68 4.96 -10.46
N ARG A 310 -12.57 5.96 -10.47
CA ARG A 310 -13.11 6.55 -11.71
C ARG A 310 -12.02 7.19 -12.57
N VAL A 311 -11.11 7.96 -11.96
CA VAL A 311 -9.98 8.58 -12.68
C VAL A 311 -9.02 7.52 -13.21
N ALA A 312 -8.68 6.51 -12.40
CA ALA A 312 -7.84 5.39 -12.80
C ALA A 312 -8.45 4.59 -13.96
N ALA A 313 -9.74 4.28 -13.90
CA ALA A 313 -10.46 3.59 -14.98
C ALA A 313 -10.46 4.42 -16.28
N ALA A 314 -10.66 5.73 -16.18
CA ALA A 314 -10.59 6.62 -17.33
C ALA A 314 -9.16 6.67 -17.94
N ALA A 315 -8.11 6.54 -17.13
CA ALA A 315 -6.73 6.45 -17.63
C ALA A 315 -6.51 5.12 -18.38
N LEU A 316 -6.97 3.99 -17.83
CA LEU A 316 -6.86 2.66 -18.46
C LEU A 316 -7.75 2.48 -19.70
N GLY A 317 -8.75 3.34 -19.87
CA GLY A 317 -9.62 3.36 -21.05
C GLY A 317 -8.99 3.98 -22.30
N ARG A 318 -7.94 4.79 -22.14
CA ARG A 318 -7.27 5.53 -23.22
C ARG A 318 -6.07 4.75 -23.74
N ALA A 319 -5.77 4.89 -25.03
CA ALA A 319 -4.55 4.33 -25.59
C ALA A 319 -3.31 4.99 -24.94
N PRO A 320 -2.18 4.27 -24.82
CA PRO A 320 -0.93 4.85 -24.35
C PRO A 320 -0.36 5.81 -25.39
N GLU A 321 -0.85 7.06 -25.38
CA GLU A 321 -0.29 8.16 -26.14
C GLU A 321 1.00 8.64 -25.46
N GLY A 322 2.13 8.43 -26.14
CA GLY A 322 3.44 8.79 -25.60
C GLY A 322 3.82 8.05 -24.32
N GLU A 323 4.83 8.56 -23.64
CA GLU A 323 5.34 7.99 -22.39
C GLU A 323 4.41 8.30 -21.20
N ALA A 324 3.89 9.52 -21.14
CA ALA A 324 2.96 9.96 -20.11
C ALA A 324 1.71 9.07 -20.02
N GLY A 325 1.13 8.65 -21.16
CA GLY A 325 -0.04 7.77 -21.16
C GLY A 325 0.25 6.39 -20.54
N ALA A 326 1.44 5.83 -20.78
CA ALA A 326 1.85 4.57 -20.17
C ALA A 326 2.11 4.74 -18.66
N ILE A 327 2.71 5.85 -18.23
CA ILE A 327 2.93 6.15 -16.82
C ILE A 327 1.62 6.36 -16.07
N ARG A 328 0.62 7.00 -16.67
CA ARG A 328 -0.73 7.12 -16.07
C ARG A 328 -1.41 5.76 -15.89
N ALA A 329 -1.30 4.87 -16.87
CA ALA A 329 -1.82 3.51 -16.74
C ALA A 329 -1.06 2.72 -15.64
N ALA A 330 0.25 2.89 -15.54
CA ALA A 330 1.05 2.29 -14.46
C ALA A 330 0.63 2.80 -13.09
N ALA A 331 0.43 4.12 -12.93
CA ALA A 331 -0.07 4.75 -11.71
C ALA A 331 -1.46 4.24 -11.31
N ALA A 332 -2.37 4.05 -12.27
CA ALA A 332 -3.68 3.42 -12.01
C ALA A 332 -3.55 2.00 -11.44
N CYS A 333 -2.66 1.18 -12.01
CA CYS A 333 -2.41 -0.18 -11.54
C CYS A 333 -1.65 -0.23 -10.20
N SER A 334 -0.73 0.71 -9.98
CA SER A 334 -0.03 0.90 -8.69
C SER A 334 -1.00 1.26 -7.58
N ALA A 335 -1.86 2.26 -7.82
CA ALA A 335 -2.91 2.68 -6.91
C ALA A 335 -3.84 1.54 -6.52
N LEU A 336 -4.22 0.69 -7.48
CA LEU A 336 -5.01 -0.50 -7.21
C LEU A 336 -4.26 -1.54 -6.36
N ALA A 337 -2.98 -1.81 -6.66
CA ALA A 337 -2.16 -2.73 -5.88
C ALA A 337 -2.11 -2.32 -4.39
N TYR A 338 -2.00 -1.02 -4.14
CA TYR A 338 -2.05 -0.45 -2.78
C TYR A 338 -3.42 -0.60 -2.12
N VAL A 339 -4.52 -0.29 -2.82
CA VAL A 339 -5.88 -0.46 -2.28
C VAL A 339 -6.17 -1.92 -1.90
N VAL A 340 -5.70 -2.88 -2.71
CA VAL A 340 -5.78 -4.31 -2.41
C VAL A 340 -4.97 -4.66 -1.16
N TYR A 341 -3.75 -4.13 -1.05
CA TYR A 341 -2.89 -4.32 0.13
C TYR A 341 -3.53 -3.82 1.43
N LEU A 342 -4.16 -2.64 1.40
CA LEU A 342 -4.79 -1.98 2.55
C LEU A 342 -5.97 -2.74 3.16
N GLN A 343 -6.59 -3.68 2.43
CA GLN A 343 -7.71 -4.47 2.98
C GLN A 343 -7.26 -5.45 4.06
N LEU A 344 -5.97 -5.79 4.09
CA LEU A 344 -5.41 -6.82 4.97
C LEU A 344 -4.29 -6.30 5.87
N ASN A 345 -3.90 -5.03 5.78
CA ASN A 345 -2.71 -4.51 6.44
C ASN A 345 -2.92 -3.08 6.91
N PRO A 346 -2.15 -2.64 7.93
CA PRO A 346 -2.05 -1.25 8.27
C PRO A 346 -1.46 -0.44 7.12
N ASP A 347 -1.78 0.84 7.10
CA ASP A 347 -1.15 1.80 6.22
C ASP A 347 0.28 2.13 6.70
N ALA A 348 1.09 2.66 5.79
CA ALA A 348 2.38 3.26 6.09
C ALA A 348 2.49 4.58 5.33
N VAL A 349 3.03 5.61 6.01
CA VAL A 349 3.20 6.95 5.45
C VAL A 349 3.90 6.94 4.09
N THR A 350 4.93 6.12 3.91
CA THR A 350 5.66 5.98 2.65
C THR A 350 4.79 5.43 1.50
N LEU A 351 3.93 4.46 1.79
CA LEU A 351 3.05 3.86 0.78
C LEU A 351 1.92 4.82 0.41
N ALA A 352 1.35 5.49 1.40
CA ALA A 352 0.36 6.54 1.20
C ALA A 352 0.92 7.73 0.40
N ALA A 353 2.20 8.09 0.59
CA ALA A 353 2.86 9.11 -0.22
C ALA A 353 3.01 8.66 -1.68
N LEU A 354 3.40 7.40 -1.93
CA LEU A 354 3.44 6.86 -3.29
C LEU A 354 2.05 6.82 -3.93
N PHE A 355 1.02 6.44 -3.17
CA PHE A 355 -0.37 6.49 -3.63
C PHE A 355 -0.84 7.92 -3.96
N ALA A 356 -0.49 8.89 -3.12
CA ALA A 356 -0.73 10.30 -3.40
C ALA A 356 -0.03 10.76 -4.69
N LEU A 357 1.20 10.31 -4.93
CA LEU A 357 1.92 10.57 -6.18
C LEU A 357 1.23 9.90 -7.39
N ASP A 358 0.75 8.66 -7.25
CA ASP A 358 -0.03 7.97 -8.29
C ASP A 358 -1.28 8.77 -8.67
N LEU A 359 -2.02 9.25 -7.67
CA LEU A 359 -3.20 10.09 -7.88
C LEU A 359 -2.83 11.42 -8.54
N ALA A 360 -1.71 12.04 -8.15
CA ALA A 360 -1.21 13.26 -8.78
C ALA A 360 -0.84 13.03 -10.25
N VAL A 361 -0.17 11.93 -10.59
CA VAL A 361 0.13 11.52 -11.98
C VAL A 361 -1.13 11.35 -12.81
N LEU A 362 -2.18 10.77 -12.22
CA LEU A 362 -3.45 10.52 -12.90
C LEU A 362 -4.22 11.79 -13.27
N VAL A 363 -4.11 12.84 -12.45
CA VAL A 363 -4.79 14.14 -12.70
C VAL A 363 -3.87 15.21 -13.30
N GLY A 364 -2.55 15.03 -13.21
CA GLY A 364 -1.53 15.95 -13.70
C GLY A 364 -1.57 16.12 -15.22
N GLY A 365 -1.38 17.35 -15.68
CA GLY A 365 -1.44 17.74 -17.09
C GLY A 365 -2.85 17.85 -17.69
N ALA A 366 -3.92 17.74 -16.90
CA ALA A 366 -5.31 17.99 -17.34
C ALA A 366 -5.64 19.50 -17.51
N THR A 367 -4.65 20.38 -17.33
CA THR A 367 -4.76 21.84 -17.44
C THR A 367 -4.19 22.41 -18.75
N GLY A 368 -3.54 21.59 -19.60
CA GLY A 368 -2.87 22.05 -20.84
C GLY A 368 -3.63 21.86 -22.16
N GLY A 369 -4.88 21.38 -22.14
CA GLY A 369 -5.69 21.26 -23.35
C GLY A 369 -6.49 22.53 -23.62
N GLY A 370 -5.93 23.48 -24.38
CA GLY A 370 -6.66 24.69 -24.82
C GLY A 370 -7.82 24.38 -25.78
N PRO A 371 -8.80 25.29 -25.93
CA PRO A 371 -9.77 25.22 -27.01
C PRO A 371 -9.12 25.77 -28.28
N ASN A 372 -8.55 24.90 -29.10
CA ASN A 372 -8.31 25.17 -30.53
C ASN A 372 -8.72 23.92 -31.30
N THR A 373 -10.02 23.80 -31.54
CA THR A 373 -10.54 23.08 -32.70
C THR A 373 -10.49 24.05 -33.89
N PRO A 374 -10.05 23.60 -35.09
CA PRO A 374 -10.12 24.42 -36.30
C PRO A 374 -11.55 24.78 -36.67
#